data_AF-A0A832J9B0-F1
#
_entry.id   AF-A0A832J9B0-F1
#
_cell.length_a   1.000
_cell.length_b   1.000
_cell.length_c   1.000
_cell.angle_alpha   90.00
_cell.angle_beta   90.00
_cell.angle_gamma   90.00
#
_symmetry.space_group_name_H-M   'P 1'
#
loop_
_entity.id
_entity.type
_entity.pdbx_description
1 polymer ?
#
loop_
_entity_poly.entity_id
_entity_poly.type
_entity_poly.pdbx_seq_one_letter_code
_entity_poly.pdbx_strand_id
1 'polypeptide(L)'
;MGTRRTVQKEIRWEAAHRLVKGYTGKCAHNHGHSWVARVVVELRPEGALNAFDFVRDFADFQAVKQWVDEHWDHATLVSEGDEALLRWLRENEQRHYVFPANPTSEVIAETLFHI
;
A
#
# COMPACT_ATOMS: atom_id res chain seq x y z
N MET A 1 -1.99 30.77 17.05
CA MET A 1 -2.40 29.47 16.49
C MET A 1 -2.24 29.56 14.98
N GLY A 2 -1.30 28.82 14.39
CA GLY A 2 -1.12 28.79 12.93
C GLY A 2 -2.22 27.98 12.26
N THR A 3 -2.58 28.33 11.02
CA THR A 3 -3.55 27.56 10.22
C THR A 3 -2.92 26.24 9.77
N ARG A 4 -3.52 25.10 10.18
CA ARG A 4 -3.15 23.77 9.68
C ARG A 4 -3.69 23.59 8.26
N ARG A 5 -2.82 23.22 7.31
CA ARG A 5 -3.18 23.00 5.90
C ARG A 5 -2.80 21.58 5.49
N THR A 6 -3.80 20.83 5.06
CA THR A 6 -3.68 19.41 4.74
C THR A 6 -4.43 19.10 3.46
N VAL A 7 -3.85 18.25 2.62
CA VAL A 7 -4.52 17.64 1.46
C VAL A 7 -4.44 16.12 1.59
N GLN A 8 -5.43 15.41 1.04
CA GLN A 8 -5.45 13.95 1.07
C GLN A 8 -6.04 13.37 -0.21
N LYS A 9 -5.60 12.16 -0.57
CA LYS A 9 -6.18 11.34 -1.65
C LYS A 9 -6.37 9.91 -1.17
N GLU A 10 -7.50 9.30 -1.55
CA GLU A 10 -7.73 7.88 -1.37
C GLU A 10 -7.26 7.11 -2.61
N ILE A 11 -6.54 6.02 -2.37
CA ILE A 11 -6.09 5.04 -3.36
C ILE A 11 -6.75 3.71 -3.00
N ARG A 12 -7.31 3.03 -4.01
CA ARG A 12 -8.07 1.79 -3.85
C ARG A 12 -7.51 0.74 -4.80
N TRP A 13 -7.45 -0.50 -4.35
CA TRP A 13 -7.02 -1.65 -5.14
C TRP A 13 -7.61 -2.94 -4.56
N GLU A 14 -7.65 -3.99 -5.38
CA GLU A 14 -8.08 -5.33 -4.97
C GLU A 14 -6.86 -6.26 -4.92
N ALA A 15 -6.60 -6.90 -3.78
CA ALA A 15 -5.47 -7.81 -3.67
C ALA A 15 -5.74 -8.95 -2.68
N ALA A 16 -5.15 -10.11 -2.97
CA ALA A 16 -5.17 -11.29 -2.11
C ALA A 16 -3.98 -11.30 -1.14
N HIS A 17 -4.16 -11.89 0.04
CA HIS A 17 -3.08 -12.14 0.98
C HIS A 17 -3.40 -13.28 1.96
N ARG A 18 -2.38 -13.73 2.70
CA ARG A 18 -2.51 -14.53 3.93
C ARG A 18 -1.34 -14.30 4.88
N LEU A 19 -1.52 -14.69 6.15
CA LEU A 19 -0.53 -14.53 7.21
C LEU A 19 0.07 -15.89 7.60
N VAL A 20 1.40 -16.02 7.59
CA VAL A 20 2.07 -17.35 7.66
C VAL A 20 2.94 -17.60 8.90
N LYS A 21 3.13 -16.62 9.78
CA LYS A 21 3.98 -16.76 11.00
C LYS A 21 3.25 -17.45 12.17
N GLY A 22 2.71 -18.65 11.94
CA GLY A 22 1.97 -19.40 12.96
C GLY A 22 0.62 -18.78 13.35
N TYR A 23 0.10 -17.84 12.54
CA TYR A 23 -1.20 -17.23 12.74
C TYR A 23 -2.31 -18.25 12.46
N THR A 24 -3.30 -18.36 13.34
CA THR A 24 -4.36 -19.38 13.28
C THR A 24 -5.76 -18.81 13.03
N GLY A 25 -5.88 -17.49 12.85
CA GLY A 25 -7.15 -16.84 12.55
C GLY A 25 -7.55 -16.95 11.07
N LYS A 26 -8.68 -16.34 10.69
CA LYS A 26 -9.22 -16.39 9.33
C LYS A 26 -8.22 -15.95 8.25
N CYS A 27 -7.39 -14.95 8.55
CA CYS A 27 -6.36 -14.45 7.63
C CYS A 27 -5.19 -15.43 7.40
N ALA A 28 -5.15 -16.60 8.07
CA ALA A 28 -4.21 -17.66 7.73
C ALA A 28 -4.53 -18.32 6.38
N HIS A 29 -5.78 -18.21 5.94
CA HIS A 29 -6.22 -18.68 4.63
C HIS A 29 -5.99 -17.61 3.56
N ASN A 30 -5.68 -18.02 2.33
CA ASN A 30 -5.60 -17.09 1.21
C ASN A 30 -6.98 -16.49 0.94
N HIS A 31 -7.08 -15.17 0.98
CA HIS A 31 -8.31 -14.41 0.80
C HIS A 31 -7.99 -13.03 0.24
N GLY A 32 -9.01 -12.26 -0.14
CA GLY A 32 -8.85 -10.91 -0.69
C GLY A 32 -9.53 -9.83 0.11
N HIS A 33 -9.06 -8.60 -0.10
CA HIS A 33 -9.69 -7.39 0.39
C HIS A 33 -9.76 -6.33 -0.69
N SER A 34 -10.79 -5.49 -0.58
CA SER A 34 -10.84 -4.17 -1.21
C SER A 34 -10.06 -3.20 -0.33
N TRP A 35 -8.79 -3.00 -0.67
CA TRP A 35 -7.86 -2.20 0.10
C TRP A 35 -8.08 -0.70 -0.14
N VAL A 36 -7.83 0.10 0.89
CA VAL A 36 -7.89 1.55 0.81
C VAL A 36 -6.70 2.15 1.57
N ALA A 37 -5.91 2.97 0.88
CA ALA A 37 -4.89 3.82 1.50
C ALA A 37 -5.33 5.28 1.40
N ARG A 38 -5.18 6.03 2.49
CA ARG A 38 -5.36 7.48 2.50
C ARG A 38 -3.99 8.14 2.64
N VAL A 39 -3.52 8.73 1.55
CA VAL A 39 -2.25 9.47 1.52
C VAL A 39 -2.56 10.90 1.97
N VAL A 40 -1.90 11.34 3.03
CA VAL A 40 -2.13 12.66 3.65
C VAL A 40 -0.82 13.44 3.60
N VAL A 41 -0.88 14.66 3.04
CA VAL A 41 0.24 15.60 3.06
C VAL A 41 -0.18 16.82 3.86
N GLU A 42 0.61 17.15 4.86
CA GLU A 42 0.38 18.27 5.75
C GLU A 42 1.57 19.22 5.74
N LEU A 43 1.29 20.53 5.61
CA LEU A 43 2.30 21.53 5.82
C LEU A 43 2.64 21.61 7.31
N ARG A 44 3.95 21.73 7.60
CA ARG A 44 4.41 22.12 8.93
C ARG A 44 3.77 23.47 9.32
N PRO A 45 3.60 23.76 10.63
CA PRO A 45 2.97 25.00 11.09
C PRO A 45 3.57 26.28 10.49
N GLU A 46 4.88 26.28 10.26
CA GLU A 46 5.69 27.35 9.67
C GLU A 46 5.83 27.26 8.15
N GLY A 47 5.25 26.23 7.52
CA GLY A 47 5.32 25.99 6.09
C GLY A 47 4.46 26.95 5.27
N ALA A 48 4.98 27.38 4.13
CA ALA A 48 4.26 28.13 3.12
C ALA A 48 3.67 27.19 2.06
N LEU A 49 2.59 27.63 1.42
CA LEU A 49 2.16 27.04 0.16
C LEU A 49 3.27 27.26 -0.90
N ASN A 50 3.31 26.41 -1.92
CA ASN A 50 4.23 26.61 -3.04
C ASN A 50 3.85 27.85 -3.87
N ALA A 51 4.59 28.15 -4.94
CA ALA A 51 4.34 29.33 -5.80
C ALA A 51 2.97 29.34 -6.52
N PHE A 52 2.20 28.25 -6.42
CA PHE A 52 0.86 28.09 -6.99
C PHE A 52 -0.23 27.94 -5.92
N ASP A 53 0.06 28.30 -4.67
CA ASP A 53 -0.85 28.20 -3.53
C ASP A 53 -1.27 26.75 -3.17
N PHE A 54 -0.44 25.75 -3.49
CA PHE A 54 -0.69 24.36 -3.11
C PHE A 54 0.11 23.91 -1.89
N VAL A 55 -0.50 23.02 -1.11
CA VAL A 55 0.22 22.15 -0.17
C VAL A 55 1.08 21.16 -0.95
N ARG A 56 0.47 20.52 -1.95
CA ARG A 56 1.08 19.60 -2.91
C ARG A 56 0.16 19.51 -4.13
N ASP A 57 0.71 19.30 -5.31
CA ASP A 57 -0.09 19.06 -6.51
C ASP A 57 -0.74 17.67 -6.44
N PHE A 58 -2.00 17.55 -6.89
CA PHE A 58 -2.71 16.26 -6.94
C PHE A 58 -2.12 15.29 -7.98
N ALA A 59 -1.38 15.79 -8.97
CA ALA A 59 -0.64 14.97 -9.92
C ALA A 59 0.44 14.12 -9.23
N ASP A 60 1.05 14.61 -8.16
CA ASP A 60 2.05 13.84 -7.39
C ASP A 60 1.44 12.60 -6.74
N PHE A 61 0.18 12.68 -6.30
CA PHE A 61 -0.54 11.52 -5.76
C PHE A 61 -0.92 10.51 -6.84
N GLN A 62 -0.92 10.91 -8.12
CA GLN A 62 -1.18 10.00 -9.22
C GLN A 62 -0.01 9.02 -9.42
N ALA A 63 1.23 9.46 -9.16
CA ALA A 63 2.40 8.57 -9.21
C ALA A 63 2.27 7.42 -8.19
N VAL A 64 1.85 7.73 -6.95
CA VAL A 64 1.59 6.71 -5.92
C VAL A 64 0.50 5.73 -6.36
N LYS A 65 -0.59 6.25 -6.95
CA LYS A 65 -1.65 5.38 -7.49
C LYS A 65 -1.13 4.46 -8.60
N GLN A 66 -0.38 5.01 -9.56
CA GLN A 66 0.18 4.24 -10.67
C GLN A 66 1.09 3.13 -10.16
N TRP A 67 1.93 3.42 -9.17
CA TRP A 67 2.77 2.41 -8.54
C TRP A 67 1.93 1.30 -7.89
N VAL A 68 0.86 1.63 -7.16
CA VAL A 68 -0.07 0.65 -6.58
C VAL A 68 -0.77 -0.18 -7.66
N ASP A 69 -1.25 0.46 -8.73
CA ASP A 69 -1.91 -0.21 -9.85
C ASP A 69 -0.95 -1.19 -10.56
N GLU A 70 0.33 -0.85 -10.65
CA GLU A 70 1.37 -1.65 -11.30
C GLU A 70 1.87 -2.81 -10.42
N HIS A 71 1.92 -2.63 -9.09
CA HIS A 71 2.56 -3.59 -8.21
C HIS A 71 1.57 -4.44 -7.40
N TRP A 72 0.44 -3.85 -6.96
CA TRP A 72 -0.44 -4.47 -5.96
C TRP A 72 -1.84 -4.79 -6.45
N ASP A 73 -2.39 -3.99 -7.36
CA ASP A 73 -3.75 -4.23 -7.85
C ASP A 73 -3.84 -5.55 -8.65
N HIS A 74 -4.90 -6.33 -8.38
CA HIS A 74 -5.10 -7.67 -8.92
C HIS A 74 -3.91 -8.62 -8.70
N ALA A 75 -3.17 -8.44 -7.60
CA ALA A 75 -2.03 -9.27 -7.22
C ALA A 75 -2.28 -10.07 -5.94
N THR A 76 -1.47 -11.09 -5.71
CA THR A 76 -1.32 -11.70 -4.38
C THR A 76 -0.14 -11.05 -3.65
N LEU A 77 -0.41 -10.38 -2.54
CA LEU A 77 0.59 -9.86 -1.62
C LEU A 77 1.05 -11.03 -0.74
N VAL A 78 2.32 -11.42 -0.87
CA VAL A 78 2.84 -12.66 -0.28
C VAL A 78 4.10 -12.38 0.55
N SER A 79 4.19 -12.99 1.73
CA SER A 79 5.40 -12.95 2.55
C SER A 79 6.49 -13.79 1.89
N GLU A 80 7.74 -13.33 1.90
CA GLU A 80 8.89 -14.14 1.43
C GLU A 80 9.04 -15.45 2.22
N GLY A 81 8.62 -15.45 3.49
CA GLY A 81 8.56 -16.64 4.35
C GLY A 81 7.43 -17.62 4.02
N ASP A 82 6.54 -17.29 3.08
CA ASP A 82 5.51 -18.22 2.57
C ASP A 82 6.02 -18.95 1.31
N GLU A 83 7.05 -19.76 1.49
CA GLU A 83 7.76 -20.41 0.39
C GLU A 83 6.84 -21.27 -0.49
N ALA A 84 5.82 -21.91 0.11
CA ALA A 84 4.90 -22.78 -0.61
C ALA A 84 3.99 -22.01 -1.56
N LEU A 85 3.36 -20.91 -1.09
CA LEU A 85 2.52 -20.08 -1.95
C LEU A 85 3.37 -19.33 -2.98
N LEU A 86 4.52 -18.78 -2.56
CA LEU A 86 5.40 -18.05 -3.45
C LEU A 86 5.91 -18.93 -4.60
N ARG A 87 6.27 -20.19 -4.31
CA ARG A 87 6.63 -21.17 -5.36
C ARG A 87 5.49 -21.36 -6.34
N TRP A 88 4.28 -21.65 -5.85
CA TRP A 88 3.11 -21.86 -6.69
C TRP A 88 2.77 -20.64 -7.56
N LEU A 89 2.81 -19.44 -6.98
CA LEU A 89 2.55 -18.18 -7.70
C LEU A 89 3.53 -17.99 -8.86
N ARG A 90 4.81 -18.29 -8.65
CA ARG A 90 5.85 -18.20 -9.68
C ARG A 90 5.69 -19.26 -10.76
N GLU A 91 5.47 -20.51 -10.38
CA GLU A 91 5.28 -21.63 -11.31
C GLU A 91 4.06 -21.46 -12.23
N ASN A 92 3.06 -20.71 -11.77
CA ASN A 92 1.82 -20.47 -12.51
C ASN A 92 1.73 -19.03 -13.07
N GLU A 93 2.83 -18.28 -13.07
CA GLU A 93 2.90 -16.92 -13.64
C GLU A 93 1.82 -15.96 -13.11
N GLN A 94 1.41 -16.16 -11.85
CA GLN A 94 0.38 -15.35 -11.22
C GLN A 94 0.95 -14.00 -10.80
N ARG A 95 0.18 -12.92 -10.92
CA ARG A 95 0.61 -11.60 -10.45
C ARG A 95 0.78 -11.61 -8.93
N HIS A 96 1.95 -11.23 -8.45
CA HIS A 96 2.27 -11.22 -7.03
C HIS A 96 3.28 -10.14 -6.67
N TYR A 97 3.24 -9.71 -5.40
CA TYR A 97 4.24 -8.82 -4.82
C TYR A 97 4.78 -9.45 -3.53
N VAL A 98 6.11 -9.52 -3.42
CA VAL A 98 6.77 -10.17 -2.29
C VAL A 98 7.11 -9.13 -1.22
N PHE A 99 6.62 -9.36 0.00
CA PHE A 99 6.96 -8.58 1.18
C PHE A 99 8.01 -9.32 2.02
N PRO A 100 8.95 -8.59 2.67
CA PRO A 100 9.91 -9.20 3.61
C PRO A 100 9.27 -9.63 4.94
N ALA A 101 7.96 -9.44 5.09
CA ALA A 101 7.18 -9.78 6.28
C ALA A 101 5.77 -10.24 5.89
N ASN A 102 4.95 -10.57 6.89
CA ASN A 102 3.52 -10.79 6.66
C ASN A 102 2.93 -9.52 6.02
N PRO A 103 2.12 -9.64 4.95
CA PRO A 103 1.48 -8.51 4.29
C PRO A 103 0.25 -8.05 5.10
N THR A 104 0.47 -7.57 6.32
CA THR A 104 -0.58 -6.94 7.14
C THR A 104 -0.80 -5.50 6.70
N SER A 105 -1.90 -4.88 7.15
CA SER A 105 -2.18 -3.47 6.85
C SER A 105 -1.05 -2.54 7.27
N GLU A 106 -0.38 -2.83 8.39
CA GLU A 106 0.75 -2.06 8.91
C GLU A 106 1.96 -2.12 7.99
N VAL A 107 2.37 -3.32 7.56
CA VAL A 107 3.52 -3.53 6.66
C VAL A 107 3.24 -2.95 5.28
N ILE A 108 2.01 -3.11 4.78
CA ILE A 108 1.57 -2.54 3.51
C ILE A 108 1.60 -1.02 3.57
N ALA A 109 1.05 -0.42 4.64
CA ALA A 109 1.08 1.03 4.82
C ALA A 109 2.50 1.59 4.95
N GLU A 110 3.37 0.91 5.70
CA GLU A 110 4.79 1.27 5.81
C GLU A 110 5.50 1.19 4.45
N THR A 111 5.25 0.12 3.68
CA THR A 111 5.84 -0.02 2.35
C THR A 111 5.39 1.12 1.43
N LEU A 112 4.09 1.42 1.40
CA LEU A 112 3.53 2.50 0.58
C LEU A 112 4.08 3.87 0.96
N PHE A 113 4.38 4.10 2.24
CA PHE A 113 4.96 5.36 2.73
C PHE A 113 6.39 5.60 2.23
N HIS A 114 7.11 4.54 1.87
CA HIS A 114 8.49 4.61 1.37
C HIS A 114 8.59 4.60 -0.17
N ILE A 115 7.44 4.59 -0.87
CA ILE A 115 7.34 4.80 -2.32
C ILE A 115 7.30 6.30 -2.61
#